data_AF-A0A212IT87-F1
#
_entry.id   AF-A0A212IT87-F1
#
_cell.length_a   1.000
_cell.length_b   1.000
_cell.length_c   1.000
_cell.angle_alpha   90.00
_cell.angle_beta   90.00
_cell.angle_gamma   90.00
#
_symmetry.space_group_name_H-M   'P 1'
#
loop_
_entity.id
_entity.type
_entity.pdbx_description
1 polymer ?
#
loop_
_entity_poly.entity_id
_entity_poly.type
_entity_poly.pdbx_seq_one_letter_code
_entity_poly.pdbx_strand_id
1 'polypeptide(L)'
;MSLKPEEMTCRLSIGYMQSGRGPLGEHLPEQLVATGKAWAKRELVSGRKVRTLDQLQVVETCLFTTHPNLNIDIDWKITTSDRIYTVRNVERLADRIIITGEADARHDRAGIKDST
;
A
#
# COMPACT_ATOMS: atom_id res chain seq x y z
N MET A 1 -2.78 11.61 21.95
CA MET A 1 -2.91 10.17 22.30
C MET A 1 -1.60 9.47 21.91
N SER A 2 -1.34 8.22 22.32
CA SER A 2 -0.18 7.41 21.91
C SER A 2 -0.68 6.15 21.20
N LEU A 3 0.01 5.61 20.20
CA LEU A 3 -0.36 4.29 19.63
C LEU A 3 -0.20 3.19 20.67
N LYS A 4 -1.19 2.31 20.77
CA LYS A 4 -1.11 1.10 21.59
C LYS A 4 -0.68 -0.09 20.72
N PRO A 5 0.23 -0.96 21.19
CA PRO A 5 0.65 -2.15 20.43
C PRO A 5 -0.51 -3.06 20.02
N GLU A 6 -1.54 -3.17 20.86
CA GLU A 6 -2.72 -4.02 20.63
C GLU A 6 -3.53 -3.61 19.39
N GLU A 7 -3.44 -2.34 18.98
CA GLU A 7 -4.15 -1.83 17.80
C GLU A 7 -3.40 -2.12 16.49
N MET A 8 -2.14 -2.58 16.57
CA MET A 8 -1.25 -2.76 15.43
C MET A 8 -1.34 -4.17 14.84
N THR A 9 -2.51 -4.53 14.32
CA THR A 9 -2.82 -5.89 13.85
C THR A 9 -2.51 -6.14 12.38
N CYS A 10 -2.22 -5.09 11.60
CA CYS A 10 -1.96 -5.20 10.16
C CYS A 10 -0.46 -5.15 9.87
N ARG A 11 0.06 -6.17 9.16
CA ARG A 11 1.44 -6.19 8.68
C ARG A 11 1.53 -5.52 7.31
N LEU A 12 2.38 -4.51 7.21
CA LEU A 12 2.66 -3.76 5.99
C LEU A 12 4.03 -4.15 5.43
N SER A 13 4.09 -4.29 4.11
CA SER A 13 5.34 -4.15 3.35
C SER A 13 5.25 -2.87 2.53
N ILE A 14 6.31 -2.07 2.56
CA ILE A 14 6.39 -0.77 1.87
C ILE A 14 7.38 -0.90 0.72
N GLY A 15 7.07 -0.29 -0.41
CA GLY A 15 8.01 -0.16 -1.51
C GLY A 15 7.58 0.89 -2.52
N TYR A 16 8.47 1.23 -3.45
CA TYR A 16 8.15 2.09 -4.59
C TYR A 16 8.28 1.30 -5.89
N MET A 17 7.52 1.71 -6.91
CA MET A 17 7.66 1.13 -8.24
C MET A 17 8.89 1.75 -8.91
N GLN A 18 9.84 0.92 -9.30
CA GLN A 18 10.99 1.32 -10.07
C GLN A 18 10.80 0.88 -11.51
N SER A 19 10.86 1.84 -12.44
CA SER A 19 11.02 1.56 -13.86
C SER A 19 12.50 1.51 -14.21
N GLY A 20 12.85 0.68 -15.18
CA GLY A 20 14.21 0.52 -15.66
C GLY A 20 14.27 0.44 -17.17
N ARG A 21 15.48 0.63 -17.71
CA ARG A 21 15.78 0.29 -19.10
C ARG A 21 16.75 -0.87 -19.15
N GLY A 22 16.49 -1.79 -20.08
CA GLY A 22 17.39 -2.89 -20.34
C GLY A 22 18.62 -2.47 -21.17
N PRO A 23 19.55 -3.40 -21.39
CA PRO A 23 20.80 -3.13 -22.10
C PRO A 23 20.64 -2.60 -23.52
N LEU A 24 19.47 -2.82 -24.15
CA LEU A 24 19.15 -2.38 -25.51
C LEU A 24 18.22 -1.14 -25.51
N GLY A 25 17.99 -0.52 -24.35
CA GLY A 25 17.12 0.65 -24.19
C GLY A 25 15.63 0.33 -24.08
N GLU A 26 15.26 -0.95 -24.05
CA GLU A 26 13.89 -1.42 -23.87
C GLU A 26 13.35 -1.06 -22.48
N HIS A 27 12.05 -0.78 -22.37
CA HIS A 27 11.40 -0.58 -21.07
C HIS A 27 11.24 -1.93 -20.36
N LEU A 28 11.82 -2.06 -19.17
CA LEU A 28 11.61 -3.23 -18.32
C LEU A 28 10.28 -3.11 -17.57
N PRO A 29 9.64 -4.25 -17.21
CA PRO A 29 8.49 -4.24 -16.32
C PRO A 29 8.81 -3.48 -15.03
N GLU A 30 7.86 -2.68 -14.55
CA GLU A 30 8.04 -2.00 -13.27
C GLU A 30 8.15 -3.04 -12.15
N GLN A 31 9.15 -2.86 -11.29
CA GLN A 31 9.38 -3.73 -10.16
C GLN A 31 9.10 -2.99 -8.87
N LEU A 32 8.38 -3.63 -7.94
CA LEU A 32 8.24 -3.13 -6.59
C LEU A 32 9.57 -3.32 -5.84
N VAL A 33 10.23 -2.22 -5.49
CA VAL A 33 11.42 -2.22 -4.65
C VAL A 33 10.98 -2.07 -3.21
N ALA A 34 11.10 -3.16 -2.43
CA ALA A 34 10.74 -3.16 -1.02
C ALA A 34 11.74 -2.33 -0.21
N THR A 35 11.23 -1.39 0.59
CA THR A 35 12.03 -0.47 1.41
C THR A 35 11.88 -0.71 2.91
N GLY A 36 10.79 -1.33 3.34
CA GLY A 36 10.55 -1.56 4.76
C GLY A 36 9.33 -2.42 5.06
N LYS A 37 9.20 -2.76 6.34
CA LYS A 37 8.04 -3.46 6.90
C LYS A 37 7.63 -2.77 8.20
N ALA A 38 6.33 -2.76 8.48
CA ALA A 38 5.82 -2.21 9.72
C ALA A 38 4.56 -2.96 10.18
N TRP A 39 4.28 -2.90 11.47
CA TRP A 39 2.94 -3.15 11.97
C TRP A 39 2.16 -1.83 11.96
N ALA A 40 0.85 -1.91 11.74
CA ALA A 40 -0.01 -0.74 11.68
C ALA A 40 -1.42 -1.05 12.16
N LYS A 41 -2.09 -0.03 12.67
CA LYS A 41 -3.55 -0.01 12.79
C LYS A 41 -4.14 0.31 11.41
N ARG A 42 -5.02 -0.54 10.89
CA ARG A 42 -5.73 -0.33 9.61
C ARG A 42 -7.18 0.06 9.87
N GLU A 43 -7.63 1.15 9.27
CA GLU A 43 -9.02 1.63 9.37
C GLU A 43 -9.59 1.88 7.98
N LEU A 44 -10.74 1.29 7.67
CA LEU A 44 -11.45 1.54 6.43
C LEU A 44 -12.15 2.90 6.51
N VAL A 45 -11.80 3.83 5.62
CA VAL A 45 -12.43 5.15 5.52
C VAL A 45 -13.60 5.12 4.55
N SER A 46 -13.42 4.46 3.41
CA SER A 46 -14.45 4.33 2.39
C SER A 46 -14.24 3.07 1.58
N GLY A 47 -15.32 2.34 1.31
CA GLY A 47 -15.34 1.22 0.37
C GLY A 47 -16.34 1.50 -0.72
N ARG A 48 -16.00 2.34 -1.71
CA ARG A 48 -16.92 2.60 -2.83
C ARG A 48 -16.62 1.65 -3.97
N LYS A 49 -17.52 0.68 -4.19
CA LYS A 49 -17.54 -0.09 -5.44
C LYS A 49 -18.16 0.79 -6.52
N VAL A 50 -17.33 1.27 -7.45
CA VAL A 50 -17.77 2.02 -8.62
C VAL A 50 -17.85 1.05 -9.79
N ARG A 51 -19.03 0.95 -10.41
CA ARG A 51 -19.21 0.26 -11.69
C ARG A 51 -18.96 1.27 -12.80
N THR A 52 -17.84 1.16 -13.49
CA THR A 52 -17.62 1.81 -14.79
C THR A 52 -17.94 0.81 -15.90
N LEU A 53 -18.31 1.30 -17.09
CA LEU A 53 -18.89 0.50 -18.18
C LEU A 53 -18.11 -0.78 -18.53
N ASP A 54 -16.79 -0.80 -18.28
CA ASP A 54 -15.92 -1.94 -18.58
C ASP A 54 -15.29 -2.63 -17.35
N GLN A 55 -15.36 -2.08 -16.14
CA GLN A 55 -14.73 -2.66 -14.94
C GLN A 55 -15.45 -2.35 -13.61
N LEU A 56 -15.35 -3.29 -12.67
CA LEU A 56 -15.61 -3.03 -11.26
C LEU A 56 -14.36 -2.36 -10.66
N GLN A 57 -14.38 -1.04 -10.50
CA GLN A 57 -13.33 -0.34 -9.76
C GLN A 57 -13.73 -0.28 -8.29
N VAL A 58 -12.94 -0.91 -7.42
CA VAL A 58 -13.08 -0.73 -5.98
C VAL A 58 -12.13 0.39 -5.56
N VAL A 59 -12.66 1.57 -5.29
CA VAL A 59 -11.89 2.65 -4.64
C VAL A 59 -12.07 2.43 -3.14
N GLU A 60 -11.30 1.49 -2.60
CA GLU A 60 -11.18 1.35 -1.16
C GLU A 60 -10.11 2.30 -0.65
N THR A 61 -10.47 3.14 0.31
CA THR A 61 -9.54 4.05 0.99
C THR A 61 -9.39 3.59 2.43
N CYS A 62 -8.14 3.33 2.83
CA CYS A 62 -7.77 2.96 4.20
C CYS A 62 -6.83 4.00 4.81
N LEU A 63 -6.90 4.15 6.14
CA LEU A 63 -5.86 4.77 6.94
C LEU A 63 -4.99 3.67 7.56
N PHE A 64 -3.67 3.86 7.49
CA PHE A 64 -2.69 3.05 8.15
C PHE A 64 -1.92 3.91 9.14
N THR A 65 -2.05 3.61 10.42
CA THR A 65 -1.34 4.33 11.47
C THR A 65 -0.20 3.47 12.02
N THR A 66 1.02 3.98 12.01
CA THR A 66 2.24 3.24 12.40
C THR A 66 3.25 4.13 13.14
N HIS A 67 4.37 3.54 13.57
CA HIS A 67 5.46 4.23 14.27
C HIS A 67 6.16 5.28 13.40
N PRO A 68 6.73 6.36 14.00
CA PRO A 68 7.17 7.56 13.28
C PRO A 68 8.36 7.34 12.32
N ASN A 69 9.14 6.28 12.51
CA ASN A 69 10.40 6.05 11.79
C ASN A 69 10.26 5.27 10.47
N LEU A 70 9.05 5.00 10.00
CA LEU A 70 8.85 4.31 8.74
C LEU A 70 9.12 5.26 7.55
N ASN A 71 10.03 4.82 6.68
CA ASN A 71 10.30 5.47 5.41
C ASN A 71 9.17 5.16 4.42
N ILE A 72 8.45 6.19 4.00
CA ILE A 72 7.31 6.09 3.10
C ILE A 72 7.00 7.46 2.48
N ASP A 73 6.54 7.47 1.24
CA ASP A 73 6.18 8.68 0.52
C ASP A 73 4.90 8.49 -0.32
N ILE A 74 4.38 9.58 -0.86
CA ILE A 74 3.26 9.59 -1.80
C ILE A 74 3.61 8.76 -3.06
N ASP A 75 2.59 8.11 -3.64
CA ASP A 75 2.67 7.19 -4.78
C ASP A 75 3.46 5.89 -4.55
N TRP A 76 4.05 5.71 -3.37
CA TRP A 76 4.59 4.41 -2.95
C TRP A 76 3.46 3.39 -2.74
N LYS A 77 3.83 2.12 -2.67
CA LYS A 77 2.91 1.00 -2.46
C LYS A 77 2.97 0.50 -1.03
N ILE A 78 1.79 0.22 -0.48
CA ILE A 78 1.58 -0.54 0.74
C ILE A 78 1.01 -1.89 0.33
N THR A 79 1.70 -2.98 0.69
CA THR A 79 1.20 -4.33 0.51
C THR A 79 0.78 -4.89 1.87
N THR A 80 -0.49 -5.28 1.97
CA THR A 80 -1.04 -6.08 3.06
C THR A 80 -1.16 -7.54 2.62
N SER A 81 -1.68 -8.42 3.48
CA SER A 81 -1.89 -9.83 3.14
C SER A 81 -2.92 -10.03 2.02
N ASP A 82 -3.86 -9.11 1.90
CA ASP A 82 -5.04 -9.21 1.04
C ASP A 82 -5.00 -8.24 -0.15
N ARG A 83 -4.20 -7.16 -0.08
CA ARG A 83 -4.30 -6.06 -1.03
C ARG A 83 -3.04 -5.21 -1.18
N ILE A 84 -3.04 -4.43 -2.26
CA ILE A 84 -2.05 -3.40 -2.52
C ILE A 84 -2.75 -2.04 -2.54
N TYR A 85 -2.15 -1.05 -1.90
CA TYR A 85 -2.61 0.33 -1.88
C TYR A 85 -1.54 1.24 -2.46
N THR A 86 -1.97 2.28 -3.15
CA THR A 86 -1.13 3.43 -3.49
C THR A 86 -1.27 4.48 -2.38
N VAL A 87 -0.14 4.98 -1.90
CA VAL A 87 -0.12 6.04 -0.88
C VAL A 87 -0.59 7.35 -1.52
N ARG A 88 -1.60 7.98 -0.92
CA ARG A 88 -2.18 9.26 -1.36
C ARG A 88 -1.86 10.42 -0.43
N ASN A 89 -1.62 10.14 0.84
CA ASN A 89 -1.21 11.14 1.81
C ASN A 89 -0.35 10.51 2.91
N VAL A 90 0.62 11.25 3.41
CA VAL A 90 1.47 10.87 4.55
C VAL A 90 1.47 12.03 5.55
N GLU A 91 0.81 11.84 6.68
CA GLU A 91 0.84 12.78 7.79
C GLU A 91 1.82 12.28 8.86
N ARG A 92 2.85 13.09 9.13
CA ARG A 92 3.89 12.78 10.12
C ARG A 92 3.66 13.56 11.39
N LEU A 93 3.46 12.84 12.49
CA LEU A 93 3.30 13.38 13.84
C LEU A 93 4.48 12.94 14.71
N ALA A 94 4.62 13.54 15.88
CA ALA A 94 5.75 13.26 16.78
C ALA A 94 5.83 11.78 17.20
N ASP A 95 4.69 11.12 17.40
CA ASP A 95 4.61 9.76 17.93
C ASP A 95 4.17 8.71 16.90
N ARG A 96 3.83 9.13 15.67
CA ARG A 96 3.22 8.26 14.67
C ARG A 96 3.28 8.83 13.25
N ILE A 97 2.93 7.98 12.30
CA ILE A 97 2.59 8.37 10.94
C ILE A 97 1.19 7.87 10.63
N ILE A 98 0.40 8.69 9.97
CA ILE A 98 -0.91 8.32 9.44
C ILE A 98 -0.81 8.36 7.92
N ILE A 99 -1.11 7.25 7.27
CA ILE A 99 -0.98 7.09 5.83
C ILE A 99 -2.35 6.83 5.23
N THR A 100 -2.75 7.63 4.26
CA THR A 100 -3.95 7.36 3.46
C THR A 100 -3.56 6.53 2.25
N GLY A 101 -4.11 5.32 2.13
CA GLY A 101 -3.89 4.42 1.00
C GLY A 101 -5.17 4.18 0.22
N GLU A 102 -5.07 4.18 -1.11
CA GLU A 102 -6.15 3.83 -2.03
C GLU A 102 -5.84 2.48 -2.69
N ALA A 103 -6.77 1.53 -2.63
CA ALA A 103 -6.59 0.19 -3.16
C ALA A 103 -6.37 0.21 -4.67
N ASP A 104 -5.36 -0.53 -5.12
CA ASP A 104 -5.04 -0.67 -6.53
C ASP A 104 -5.96 -1.71 -7.18
N ALA A 105 -6.95 -1.26 -7.95
CA ALA A 105 -7.98 -2.12 -8.55
C ALA A 105 -7.41 -3.18 -9.51
N ARG A 106 -6.18 -3.00 -10.00
CA ARG A 106 -5.54 -3.92 -10.96
C ARG A 106 -4.98 -5.18 -10.32
N HIS A 107 -4.73 -5.17 -9.00
CA HIS A 107 -4.01 -6.25 -8.32
C HIS A 107 -4.90 -7.25 -7.56
N ASP A 108 -6.22 -7.05 -7.53
CA ASP A 108 -7.20 -8.00 -6.93
C ASP A 108 -7.28 -9.36 -7.68
N ARG A 109 -6.58 -9.54 -8.83
CA ARG A 109 -6.70 -10.75 -9.67
C ARG A 109 -5.47 -11.67 -9.74
N ALA A 110 -4.39 -11.38 -9.03
CA ALA A 110 -3.28 -12.31 -8.92
C ALA A 110 -3.36 -13.04 -7.58
N GLY A 111 -4.15 -14.11 -7.53
CA GLY A 111 -4.03 -15.09 -6.46
C GLY A 111 -2.56 -15.50 -6.38
N ILE A 112 -1.93 -15.19 -5.25
CA ILE A 112 -0.64 -15.75 -4.86
C ILE A 112 -0.88 -17.26 -4.79
N LYS A 113 -0.52 -17.96 -5.86
CA LYS A 113 -0.38 -19.41 -5.82
C LYS A 113 0.91 -19.67 -5.08
N ASP A 114 0.78 -19.97 -3.78
CA ASP A 114 1.81 -20.68 -3.06
C ASP A 114 2.13 -21.95 -3.84
N SER A 115 3.34 -21.99 -4.41
CA SER A 115 3.91 -23.18 -5.00
C SER A 115 4.47 -23.99 -3.84
N THR A 116 3.75 -25.05 -3.45
CA THR A 116 4.32 -26.17 -2.69
C THR A 116 4.85 -27.20 -3.67
#